data_AF-A0AAU9KBT5-F1
#
_entry.id   AF-A0AAU9KBT5-F1
#
_cell.length_a   1.000
_cell.length_b   1.000
_cell.length_c   1.000
_cell.angle_alpha   90.00
_cell.angle_beta   90.00
_cell.angle_gamma   90.00
#
_symmetry.space_group_name_H-M   'P 1'
#
loop_
_entity.id
_entity.type
_entity.pdbx_description
1 polymer ?
#
loop_
_entity_poly.entity_id
_entity_poly.type
_entity_poly.pdbx_seq_one_letter_code
_entity_poly.pdbx_strand_id
1 'polypeptide(L)'
;MFWTNKLEKRPEPISEKLNRDYKPTIYLNFVYWIPASVILYCFVPLQVRALFTSVLTFSWDTFMSYAAHNNLNQRISNMIGSK
;
A
#
# COMPACT_ATOMS: atom_id res chain seq x y z
N MET A 1 7.82 19.92 1.28
CA MET A 1 7.53 19.78 2.72
C MET A 1 8.84 19.55 3.46
N PHE A 2 9.55 20.61 3.85
CA PHE A 2 10.92 20.54 4.40
C PHE A 2 10.94 20.39 5.94
N TRP A 3 9.89 20.88 6.60
CA TRP A 3 9.78 20.94 8.07
C TRP A 3 9.51 19.59 8.75
N THR A 4 8.77 18.69 8.10
CA THR A 4 8.44 17.36 8.66
C THR A 4 9.66 16.45 8.77
N ASN A 5 10.54 16.51 7.76
CA ASN A 5 11.79 15.74 7.70
C ASN A 5 12.74 16.03 8.87
N LYS A 6 12.73 17.27 9.38
CA LYS A 6 13.60 17.70 10.47
C LYS A 6 13.18 17.15 11.84
N LEU A 7 11.90 16.80 12.01
CA LEU A 7 11.34 16.32 13.28
C LEU A 7 11.45 14.79 13.43
N GLU A 8 11.47 14.05 12.32
CA GLU A 8 11.46 12.57 12.32
C GLU A 8 12.82 11.92 12.56
N LYS A 9 13.92 12.68 12.68
CA LYS A 9 15.26 12.16 13.00
C LYS A 9 15.72 10.99 12.10
N ARG A 10 15.18 10.90 10.88
CA ARG A 10 15.66 9.94 9.86
C ARG A 10 16.67 10.65 8.97
N PRO A 11 17.96 10.24 8.98
CA PRO A 11 19.03 10.87 8.18
C PRO A 11 19.01 10.44 6.71
N GLU A 12 18.14 9.49 6.35
CA GLU A 12 17.98 8.97 4.99
C GLU A 12 17.02 9.86 4.19
N PRO A 13 17.39 10.29 2.96
CA PRO A 13 16.53 11.14 2.15
C PRO A 13 15.21 10.41 1.88
N ILE A 14 14.12 10.95 2.44
CA ILE A 14 12.76 10.39 2.31
C ILE A 14 12.42 10.04 0.85
N SER A 15 12.93 10.81 -0.11
CA SER A 15 12.73 10.60 -1.54
C SER A 15 13.28 9.28 -2.06
N GLU A 16 14.40 8.80 -1.52
CA GLU A 16 15.08 7.59 -2.00
C GLU A 16 14.38 6.33 -1.46
N LYS A 17 13.93 6.41 -0.20
CA LYS A 17 13.08 5.38 0.41
C LYS A 17 11.71 5.33 -0.26
N LEU A 18 11.11 6.50 -0.50
CA LEU A 18 9.85 6.60 -1.22
C LEU A 18 9.98 6.08 -2.65
N ASN A 19 11.05 6.39 -3.40
CA ASN A 19 11.23 5.85 -4.76
C ASN A 19 11.35 4.32 -4.76
N ARG A 20 12.02 3.77 -3.75
CA ARG A 20 12.22 2.32 -3.58
C ARG A 20 10.92 1.61 -3.19
N ASP A 21 10.12 2.18 -2.31
CA ASP A 21 8.84 1.59 -1.86
C ASP A 21 7.65 1.95 -2.76
N TYR A 22 7.75 2.98 -3.59
CA TYR A 22 6.70 3.45 -4.51
C TYR A 22 6.35 2.42 -5.58
N LYS A 23 7.35 1.80 -6.22
CA LYS A 23 7.14 0.77 -7.25
C LYS A 23 6.36 -0.44 -6.74
N PRO A 24 6.76 -1.11 -5.63
CA PRO A 24 5.99 -2.23 -5.10
C PRO A 24 4.62 -1.79 -4.57
N THR A 25 4.50 -0.58 -4.01
CA THR A 25 3.21 -0.05 -3.55
C THR A 25 2.21 0.10 -4.69
N ILE A 26 2.65 0.59 -5.85
CA ILE A 26 1.79 0.67 -7.05
C ILE A 26 1.39 -0.72 -7.52
N TYR A 27 2.33 -1.66 -7.58
CA TYR A 27 2.01 -3.04 -7.98
C TYR A 27 0.98 -3.67 -7.04
N LEU A 28 1.16 -3.53 -5.72
CA LEU A 28 0.20 -3.99 -4.71
C LEU A 28 -1.16 -3.31 -4.84
N ASN A 29 -1.19 -2.02 -5.20
CA ASN A 29 -2.44 -1.30 -5.44
C ASN A 29 -3.21 -1.91 -6.61
N PHE A 30 -2.54 -2.21 -7.73
CA PHE A 30 -3.15 -2.90 -8.86
C PHE A 30 -3.62 -4.31 -8.47
N VAL A 31 -2.79 -5.09 -7.79
CA VAL A 31 -3.14 -6.44 -7.32
C VAL A 31 -4.29 -6.43 -6.32
N TYR A 32 -4.46 -5.36 -5.55
CA TYR A 32 -5.58 -5.22 -4.62
C TYR A 32 -6.87 -4.80 -5.32
N TRP A 33 -6.81 -3.76 -6.17
CA TRP A 33 -7.99 -3.17 -6.77
C TRP A 33 -8.59 -3.98 -7.91
N ILE A 34 -7.79 -4.71 -8.69
CA ILE A 34 -8.29 -5.56 -9.78
C ILE A 34 -9.22 -6.67 -9.26
N PRO A 35 -8.83 -7.54 -8.31
CA PRO A 35 -9.71 -8.57 -7.77
C PRO A 35 -10.86 -7.96 -6.96
N ALA A 36 -10.62 -6.88 -6.21
CA ALA A 36 -11.68 -6.16 -5.52
C ALA A 36 -12.77 -5.69 -6.50
N SER A 37 -12.37 -5.14 -7.64
CA SER A 37 -13.30 -4.71 -8.70
C SER A 37 -14.06 -5.91 -9.29
N VAL A 38 -13.39 -7.03 -9.56
CA VAL A 38 -14.04 -8.26 -10.07
C VAL A 38 -15.07 -8.78 -9.06
N ILE A 39 -14.73 -8.83 -7.77
CA ILE A 39 -15.66 -9.25 -6.71
C ILE A 39 -16.85 -8.29 -6.61
N LEU A 40 -16.59 -6.98 -6.64
CA LEU A 40 -17.63 -5.95 -6.65
C LEU A 40 -18.58 -6.07 -7.84
N TYR A 41 -18.10 -6.42 -9.03
CA TYR A 41 -18.94 -6.56 -10.22
C TYR A 41 -19.66 -7.91 -10.31
N CYS A 42 -19.04 -8.99 -9.81
CA CYS A 42 -19.61 -10.33 -9.91
C CYS A 42 -20.66 -10.61 -8.82
N PHE A 43 -20.44 -10.09 -7.61
CA PHE A 43 -21.20 -10.51 -6.43
C PHE A 43 -22.17 -9.45 -5.89
N VAL A 44 -22.01 -8.16 -6.23
CA VAL A 44 -22.62 -7.07 -5.45
C VAL A 44 -23.66 -6.28 -6.27
N PRO A 45 -24.97 -6.35 -5.94
CA PRO A 45 -25.97 -5.46 -6.52
C PRO A 45 -25.73 -4.00 -6.10
N LEU A 46 -26.16 -3.05 -6.94
CA LEU A 46 -25.78 -1.63 -6.88
C LEU A 46 -25.90 -0.98 -5.49
N GLN A 47 -26.86 -1.43 -4.68
CA GLN A 47 -27.19 -0.89 -3.35
C GLN A 47 -26.12 -1.21 -2.28
N VAL A 48 -25.53 -2.42 -2.30
CA VAL A 48 -24.53 -2.86 -1.30
C VAL A 48 -23.09 -2.53 -1.70
N ARG A 49 -22.90 -2.05 -2.94
CA ARG A 49 -21.59 -1.72 -3.51
C ARG A 49 -20.83 -0.66 -2.72
N ALA A 50 -21.55 0.33 -2.20
CA ALA A 50 -20.97 1.39 -1.40
C ALA A 50 -20.36 0.86 -0.09
N LEU A 51 -21.07 -0.03 0.62
CA LEU A 51 -20.59 -0.62 1.88
C LEU A 51 -19.34 -1.47 1.67
N PHE A 52 -19.34 -2.31 0.63
CA PHE A 52 -18.16 -3.12 0.28
C PHE A 52 -16.96 -2.25 -0.10
N THR A 53 -17.19 -1.20 -0.89
CA THR A 53 -16.13 -0.26 -1.27
C THR A 53 -15.54 0.43 -0.04
N SER A 54 -16.36 0.84 0.94
CA SER A 54 -15.86 1.43 2.19
C SER A 54 -14.99 0.48 3.00
N VAL A 55 -15.35 -0.80 3.10
CA VAL A 55 -14.53 -1.81 3.81
C VAL A 55 -13.21 -2.05 3.08
N LEU A 56 -13.23 -2.10 1.75
CA LEU A 56 -12.03 -2.25 0.93
C LEU A 56 -11.11 -1.04 1.06
N THR A 57 -11.65 0.18 1.06
CA THR A 57 -10.89 1.40 1.28
C THR A 57 -10.27 1.40 2.67
N PHE A 58 -11.04 1.10 3.73
CA PHE A 58 -10.52 1.02 5.09
C PHE A 58 -9.40 -0.03 5.26
N SER A 59 -9.58 -1.19 4.63
CA SER A 59 -8.56 -2.25 4.64
C SER A 59 -7.29 -1.81 3.92
N TRP A 60 -7.41 -1.09 2.80
CA TRP A 60 -6.29 -0.53 2.05
C TRP A 60 -5.57 0.57 2.85
N ASP A 61 -6.29 1.47 3.51
CA ASP A 61 -5.71 2.51 4.35
C ASP A 61 -4.94 1.90 5.54
N THR A 62 -5.48 0.84 6.15
CA THR A 62 -4.79 0.07 7.20
C THR A 62 -3.52 -0.59 6.65
N PHE A 63 -3.60 -1.19 5.46
CA PHE A 63 -2.44 -1.78 4.79
C PHE A 63 -1.37 -0.72 4.49
N MET A 64 -1.75 0.46 4.02
CA MET A 64 -0.83 1.56 3.73
C MET A 64 -0.17 2.11 5.01
N SER A 65 -0.90 2.19 6.11
CA SER A 65 -0.32 2.56 7.41
C SER A 65 0.73 1.54 7.86
N TYR A 66 0.45 0.24 7.68
CA TYR A 66 1.41 -0.83 7.96
C TYR A 66 2.61 -0.82 7.01
N ALA A 67 2.38 -0.60 5.71
CA ALA A 67 3.39 -0.49 4.67
C ALA A 67 4.31 0.71 4.87
N ALA A 68 3.80 1.83 5.37
CA ALA A 68 4.60 3.00 5.70
C ALA A 68 5.52 2.74 6.90
N HIS A 69 5.08 1.90 7.85
CA HIS A 69 5.86 1.57 9.04
C HIS A 69 6.90 0.46 8.81
N ASN A 70 6.60 -0.51 7.95
CA ASN A 70 7.50 -1.62 7.62
C ASN A 70 8.20 -1.39 6.28
N ASN A 71 9.53 -1.56 6.22
CA ASN A 71 10.28 -1.62 4.96
C ASN A 71 9.87 -2.87 4.15
N LEU A 72 8.76 -2.80 3.41
CA LEU A 72 8.22 -3.89 2.60
C LEU A 72 9.25 -4.39 1.59
N ASN A 73 10.02 -3.47 0.98
CA ASN A 73 11.04 -3.84 0.02
C ASN A 73 12.18 -4.65 0.65
N GLN A 74 12.51 -4.41 1.93
CA GLN A 74 13.50 -5.21 2.65
C GLN A 74 13.01 -6.65 2.92
N ARG A 75 11.71 -6.82 3.24
CA ARG A 75 11.11 -8.15 3.43
C ARG A 75 10.97 -8.92 2.13
N ILE A 76 10.55 -8.27 1.05
CA ILE A 76 10.45 -8.89 -0.28
C ILE A 76 11.85 -9.24 -0.81
N SER A 77 12.83 -8.35 -0.65
CA SER A 77 14.24 -8.64 -1.00
C SER A 77 14.82 -9.80 -0.20
N ASN A 78 14.50 -9.93 1.09
CA ASN A 78 14.97 -11.05 1.91
C ASN A 78 14.31 -12.38 1.51
N MET A 79 13.06 -12.35 1.03
CA MET A 79 12.36 -13.55 0.53
C MET A 79 12.89 -14.00 -0.83
N ILE A 80 13.28 -13.06 -1.70
CA ILE A 80 13.79 -13.37 -3.05
C ILE A 80 15.31 -13.63 -3.05
N GLY A 81 16.05 -13.01 -2.15
CA GLY A 81 17.51 -13.15 -2.01
C GLY A 81 17.98 -14.39 -1.25
N SER A 82 17.06 -15.23 -0.76
CA SER A 82 17.38 -16.56 -0.23
C SER A 82 17.50 -17.57 -1.39
N LYS A 83 18.52 -17.43 -2.22
CA LYS A 83 18.94 -18.48 -3.17
C LYS A 83 20.44 -18.68 -3.12
#